data_AF-A0AAX2EMB7-F1
#
_entry.id   AF-A0AAX2EMB7-F1
#
_cell.length_a   1.000
_cell.length_b   1.000
_cell.length_c   1.000
_cell.angle_alpha   90.00
_cell.angle_beta   90.00
_cell.angle_gamma   90.00
#
_symmetry.space_group_name_H-M   'P 1'
#
loop_
_entity.id
_entity.type
_entity.pdbx_description
1 polymer ?
#
loop_
_entity_poly.entity_id
_entity_poly.type
_entity_poly.pdbx_seq_one_letter_code
_entity_poly.pdbx_strand_id
1 'polypeptide(L)'
;MLIEQAFHNLPEILLGSGYSRQEYARGFEASIVSAFSLAILQELNGRNAPNPISFLMAEKRYSELRRNIRADLHVNLSKLFTGSEDYAKFGFRFSNWIEAKYFRKTKGSIPYTQNRGLVVADLIRLIGLIPREEKDGLTRTGRYFLHVYQGNPLSYLHSSVKTAPPERKWVDQILRHGYQSISDLELGTEKKSFFTHFPKSLANAAISLDVTNYKLNQLQDQDNSSYTLILTRIESAKILWNNKVLTLTGDRKLECDEFENFRDVLSEKLKPQKD
;
A
#
# COMPACT_ATOMS: atom_id res chain seq x y z
N MET A 1 -8.11 -6.61 13.70
CA MET A 1 -8.98 -5.99 12.68
C MET A 1 -8.99 -6.88 11.43
N LEU A 2 -10.03 -6.81 10.60
CA LEU A 2 -10.29 -7.84 9.57
C LEU A 2 -9.16 -7.95 8.52
N ILE A 3 -8.65 -6.80 8.05
CA ILE A 3 -7.56 -6.76 7.05
C ILE A 3 -6.27 -7.36 7.62
N GLU A 4 -5.93 -7.02 8.86
CA GLU A 4 -4.75 -7.53 9.55
C GLU A 4 -4.87 -9.02 9.86
N GLN A 5 -6.06 -9.51 10.21
CA GLN A 5 -6.29 -10.95 10.43
C GLN A 5 -6.19 -11.73 9.12
N ALA A 6 -6.76 -11.20 8.03
CA ALA A 6 -6.58 -11.78 6.70
C ALA A 6 -5.09 -11.83 6.31
N PHE A 7 -4.30 -10.82 6.70
CA PHE A 7 -2.86 -10.81 6.44
C PHE A 7 -2.12 -11.91 7.20
N HIS A 8 -2.54 -12.23 8.43
CA HIS A 8 -1.97 -13.36 9.18
C HIS A 8 -2.30 -14.73 8.56
N ASN A 9 -3.41 -14.86 7.82
CA ASN A 9 -3.76 -16.08 7.11
C ASN A 9 -3.16 -16.16 5.70
N LEU A 10 -2.69 -15.04 5.14
CA LEU A 10 -2.16 -14.99 3.78
C LEU A 10 -1.02 -16.01 3.50
N PRO A 11 -0.10 -16.33 4.43
CA PRO A 11 0.90 -17.36 4.20
C PRO A 11 0.31 -18.74 3.87
N GLU A 12 -0.79 -19.13 4.53
CA GLU A 12 -1.46 -20.40 4.27
C GLU A 12 -1.93 -20.49 2.81
N ILE A 13 -2.52 -19.41 2.30
CA ILE A 13 -2.98 -19.33 0.92
C ILE A 13 -1.79 -19.32 -0.04
N LEU A 14 -0.78 -18.47 0.18
CA LEU A 14 0.34 -18.33 -0.74
C LEU A 14 1.18 -19.60 -0.86
N LEU A 15 1.41 -20.29 0.26
CA LEU A 15 2.20 -21.52 0.31
C LEU A 15 1.37 -22.74 -0.08
N GLY A 16 0.15 -22.87 0.46
CA GLY A 16 -0.70 -24.05 0.25
C GLY A 16 -1.20 -24.20 -1.19
N SER A 17 -1.37 -23.10 -1.93
CA SER A 17 -1.82 -23.14 -3.32
C SER A 17 -0.68 -23.07 -4.36
N GLY A 18 0.58 -23.04 -3.91
CA GLY A 18 1.74 -23.11 -4.80
C GLY A 18 1.91 -21.89 -5.71
N TYR A 19 1.49 -20.69 -5.28
CA TYR A 19 1.71 -19.43 -6.04
C TYR A 19 3.19 -19.21 -6.39
N SER A 20 4.10 -19.74 -5.57
CA SER A 20 5.55 -19.75 -5.82
C SER A 20 5.96 -20.48 -7.11
N ARG A 21 5.20 -21.53 -7.48
CA ARG A 21 5.47 -22.41 -8.63
C ARG A 21 4.78 -21.95 -9.92
N GLN A 22 3.89 -20.96 -9.84
CA GLN A 22 3.21 -20.40 -11.01
C GLN A 22 4.13 -19.40 -11.73
N GLU A 23 5.14 -19.91 -12.42
CA GLU A 23 6.24 -19.15 -13.03
C GLU A 23 5.84 -18.19 -14.17
N TYR A 24 4.62 -18.30 -14.74
CA TYR A 24 4.38 -17.88 -16.14
C TYR A 24 3.58 -16.60 -16.39
N ALA A 25 2.94 -15.96 -15.42
CA ALA A 25 2.06 -14.84 -15.75
C ALA A 25 2.70 -13.48 -15.44
N ARG A 26 2.73 -12.56 -16.42
CA ARG A 26 3.07 -11.12 -16.29
C ARG A 26 2.13 -10.34 -15.33
N GLY A 27 1.53 -10.99 -14.33
CA GLY A 27 0.50 -10.48 -13.42
C GLY A 27 0.72 -10.92 -11.96
N PHE A 28 1.96 -10.89 -11.48
CA PHE A 28 2.31 -11.30 -10.11
C PHE A 28 1.61 -10.46 -9.03
N GLU A 29 1.39 -9.18 -9.30
CA GLU A 29 0.60 -8.30 -8.43
C GLU A 29 -0.85 -8.80 -8.35
N ALA A 30 -1.47 -9.15 -9.48
CA ALA A 30 -2.81 -9.73 -9.51
C ALA A 30 -2.89 -11.06 -8.74
N SER A 31 -1.83 -11.88 -8.74
CA SER A 31 -1.76 -13.09 -7.92
C SER A 31 -1.77 -12.79 -6.42
N ILE A 32 -1.00 -11.80 -5.95
CA ILE A 32 -1.01 -11.41 -4.53
C ILE A 32 -2.34 -10.77 -4.14
N VAL A 33 -2.92 -9.93 -5.00
CA VAL A 33 -4.24 -9.33 -4.78
C VAL A 33 -5.32 -10.40 -4.69
N SER A 34 -5.27 -11.41 -5.56
CA SER A 34 -6.18 -12.57 -5.54
C SER A 34 -6.03 -13.39 -4.26
N ALA A 35 -4.78 -13.71 -3.87
CA ALA A 35 -4.49 -14.44 -2.64
C ALA A 35 -4.97 -13.68 -1.40
N PHE A 36 -4.74 -12.37 -1.34
CA PHE A 36 -5.19 -11.55 -0.22
C PHE A 36 -6.72 -11.37 -0.20
N SER A 37 -7.35 -11.27 -1.38
CA SER A 37 -8.81 -11.27 -1.50
C SER A 37 -9.41 -12.57 -0.96
N LEU A 38 -8.79 -13.73 -1.24
CA LEU A 38 -9.21 -15.01 -0.68
C LEU A 38 -9.05 -15.05 0.84
N ALA A 39 -7.97 -14.51 1.39
CA ALA A 39 -7.76 -14.41 2.83
C ALA A 39 -8.85 -13.55 3.50
N ILE A 40 -9.19 -12.41 2.88
CA ILE A 40 -10.28 -11.54 3.34
C ILE A 40 -11.63 -12.25 3.25
N LEU A 41 -11.88 -13.03 2.18
CA LEU A 41 -13.10 -13.82 2.03
C LEU A 41 -13.24 -14.89 3.11
N GLN A 42 -12.15 -15.58 3.47
CA GLN A 42 -12.14 -16.55 4.57
C GLN A 42 -12.49 -15.87 5.90
N GLU A 43 -11.89 -14.71 6.17
CA GLU A 43 -12.19 -13.92 7.36
C GLU A 43 -13.65 -13.43 7.40
N LEU A 44 -14.20 -12.99 6.27
CA LEU A 44 -15.61 -12.60 6.16
C LEU A 44 -16.56 -13.79 6.35
N ASN A 45 -16.24 -14.95 5.76
CA ASN A 45 -16.99 -16.19 5.95
C ASN A 45 -16.98 -16.63 7.41
N GLY A 46 -15.82 -16.60 8.07
CA GLY A 46 -15.69 -16.94 9.50
C GLY A 46 -16.50 -16.03 10.43
N ARG A 47 -16.94 -14.85 9.94
CA ARG A 47 -17.83 -13.92 10.64
C ARG A 47 -19.29 -14.03 10.24
N ASN A 48 -19.64 -15.01 9.40
CA ASN A 48 -20.98 -15.15 8.82
C ASN A 48 -21.44 -13.88 8.06
N ALA A 49 -20.52 -13.19 7.39
CA ALA A 49 -20.87 -12.02 6.58
C ALA A 49 -21.81 -12.44 5.42
N PRO A 50 -22.96 -11.79 5.24
CA PRO A 50 -23.88 -12.14 4.16
C PRO A 50 -23.30 -11.73 2.80
N ASN A 51 -23.17 -12.67 1.87
CA ASN A 51 -22.56 -12.44 0.55
C ASN A 51 -21.14 -11.80 0.63
N PRO A 52 -20.13 -12.52 1.15
CA PRO A 52 -18.77 -12.00 1.39
C PRO A 52 -18.09 -11.36 0.17
N ILE A 53 -18.34 -11.87 -1.04
CA ILE A 53 -17.74 -11.32 -2.25
C ILE A 53 -18.20 -9.89 -2.55
N SER A 54 -19.41 -9.50 -2.11
CA SER A 54 -19.92 -8.14 -2.29
C SER A 54 -19.17 -7.07 -1.51
N PHE A 55 -18.33 -7.47 -0.56
CA PHE A 55 -17.48 -6.57 0.22
C PHE A 55 -16.18 -6.21 -0.53
N LEU A 56 -15.79 -6.98 -1.54
CA LEU A 56 -14.53 -6.81 -2.27
C LEU A 56 -14.78 -6.22 -3.66
N MET A 57 -13.88 -5.33 -4.07
CA MET A 57 -13.84 -4.78 -5.42
C MET A 57 -12.39 -4.64 -5.84
N ALA A 58 -11.92 -5.56 -6.68
CA ALA A 58 -10.61 -5.45 -7.32
C ALA A 58 -10.63 -4.32 -8.36
N GLU A 59 -9.47 -3.68 -8.59
CA GLU A 59 -9.32 -2.65 -9.62
C GLU A 59 -10.33 -1.50 -9.45
N LYS A 60 -10.62 -1.12 -8.20
CA LYS A 60 -11.60 -0.08 -7.90
C LYS A 60 -11.02 1.28 -8.28
N ARG A 61 -11.74 2.01 -9.13
CA ARG A 61 -11.39 3.38 -9.49
C ARG A 61 -11.35 4.29 -8.25
N TYR A 62 -10.32 5.12 -8.15
CA TYR A 62 -10.23 6.22 -7.18
C TYR A 62 -11.25 7.33 -7.54
N SER A 63 -12.56 7.08 -7.46
CA SER A 63 -13.68 8.02 -7.78
C SER A 63 -13.66 8.66 -9.18
N GLU A 64 -14.44 9.73 -9.38
CA GLU A 64 -14.59 10.47 -10.66
C GLU A 64 -13.38 11.34 -11.04
N LEU A 65 -12.16 10.88 -10.75
CA LEU A 65 -10.95 11.55 -11.26
C LEU A 65 -10.97 11.56 -12.78
N ARG A 66 -10.46 12.62 -13.41
CA ARG A 66 -10.35 12.70 -14.88
C ARG A 66 -9.64 11.48 -15.48
N ARG A 67 -8.67 10.93 -14.74
CA ARG A 67 -7.96 9.70 -15.10
C ARG A 67 -8.60 8.47 -14.47
N ASN A 68 -8.58 7.38 -15.23
CA ASN A 68 -8.97 6.05 -14.77
C ASN A 68 -7.81 5.40 -13.99
N ILE A 69 -7.48 5.96 -12.82
CA ILE A 69 -6.54 5.34 -11.86
C ILE A 69 -7.36 4.47 -10.91
N ARG A 70 -6.85 3.27 -10.65
CA ARG A 70 -7.52 2.24 -9.86
C ARG A 70 -6.59 1.80 -8.73
N ALA A 71 -7.19 1.50 -7.59
CA ALA A 71 -6.54 0.77 -6.51
C ALA A 71 -6.60 -0.71 -6.82
N ASP A 72 -5.58 -1.46 -6.41
CA ASP A 72 -5.53 -2.89 -6.62
C ASP A 72 -6.72 -3.61 -5.96
N LEU A 73 -7.07 -3.23 -4.73
CA LEU A 73 -8.22 -3.78 -4.00
C LEU A 73 -8.91 -2.76 -3.10
N HIS A 74 -10.24 -2.76 -3.13
CA HIS A 74 -11.09 -2.08 -2.16
C HIS A 74 -11.94 -3.07 -1.37
N VAL A 75 -12.02 -2.88 -0.06
CA VAL A 75 -12.85 -3.68 0.86
C VAL A 75 -13.80 -2.77 1.63
N ASN A 76 -15.10 -2.89 1.33
CA ASN A 76 -16.16 -2.11 1.96
C ASN A 76 -16.86 -2.89 3.07
N LEU A 77 -16.44 -2.67 4.31
CA LEU A 77 -17.00 -3.28 5.52
C LEU A 77 -18.20 -2.51 6.10
N SER A 78 -18.71 -1.47 5.43
CA SER A 78 -19.86 -0.69 5.94
C SER A 78 -21.13 -1.50 6.14
N LYS A 79 -21.31 -2.58 5.36
CA LYS A 79 -22.45 -3.49 5.44
C LYS A 79 -22.23 -4.64 6.42
N LEU A 80 -21.06 -4.70 7.05
CA LEU A 80 -20.77 -5.73 8.05
C LEU A 80 -21.45 -5.28 9.34
N PHE A 81 -22.56 -5.92 9.68
CA PHE A 81 -23.43 -5.61 10.83
C PHE A 81 -22.75 -5.73 12.21
N THR A 82 -21.43 -5.89 12.25
CA THR A 82 -20.60 -5.95 13.48
C THR A 82 -19.82 -4.66 13.74
N GLY A 83 -19.78 -3.72 12.80
CA GLY A 83 -19.06 -2.46 12.95
C GLY A 83 -19.94 -1.36 13.55
N SER A 84 -19.80 -1.06 14.84
CA SER A 84 -20.31 0.19 15.42
C SER A 84 -19.31 1.33 15.24
N GLU A 85 -19.73 2.57 15.44
CA GLU A 85 -18.81 3.72 15.48
C GLU A 85 -17.75 3.59 16.58
N ASP A 86 -18.08 2.90 17.68
CA ASP A 86 -17.13 2.64 18.75
C ASP A 86 -15.98 1.74 18.30
N TYR A 87 -16.22 0.78 17.40
CA TYR A 87 -15.14 -0.02 16.82
C TYR A 87 -14.13 0.85 16.05
N ALA A 88 -14.57 1.97 15.48
CA ALA A 88 -13.67 2.87 14.78
C ALA A 88 -12.63 3.51 15.72
N LYS A 89 -12.93 3.64 17.02
CA LYS A 89 -11.99 4.08 18.07
C LYS A 89 -10.87 3.06 18.32
N PHE A 90 -11.11 1.78 18.03
CA PHE A 90 -10.11 0.71 18.08
C PHE A 90 -9.35 0.52 16.77
N GLY A 91 -9.42 1.51 15.88
CA GLY A 91 -8.75 1.47 14.58
C GLY A 91 -9.58 0.88 13.45
N PHE A 92 -10.79 0.35 13.70
CA PHE A 92 -11.61 -0.24 12.63
C PHE A 92 -11.91 0.79 11.54
N ARG A 93 -11.88 0.34 10.28
CA ARG A 93 -12.15 1.16 9.10
C ARG A 93 -13.16 0.46 8.21
N PHE A 94 -14.15 1.24 7.77
CA PHE A 94 -15.28 0.73 7.01
C PHE A 94 -15.00 0.67 5.51
N SER A 95 -14.07 1.48 5.04
CA SER A 95 -13.68 1.54 3.63
C SER A 95 -12.18 1.37 3.53
N ASN A 96 -11.69 0.23 3.06
CA ASN A 96 -10.27 -0.09 3.08
C ASN A 96 -9.74 -0.11 1.66
N TRP A 97 -8.73 0.69 1.38
CA TRP A 97 -8.06 0.77 0.09
C TRP A 97 -6.67 0.16 0.22
N ILE A 98 -6.35 -0.75 -0.69
CA ILE A 98 -5.16 -1.57 -0.65
C ILE A 98 -4.44 -1.45 -2.00
N GLU A 99 -3.16 -1.12 -1.96
CA GLU A 99 -2.22 -1.33 -3.06
C GLU A 99 -1.30 -2.51 -2.70
N ALA A 100 -0.93 -3.31 -3.70
CA ALA A 100 -0.15 -4.51 -3.53
C ALA A 100 1.08 -4.55 -4.45
N LYS A 101 2.23 -4.98 -3.91
CA LYS A 101 3.45 -5.18 -4.70
C LYS A 101 4.14 -6.50 -4.36
N TYR A 102 4.66 -7.16 -5.38
CA TYR A 102 5.39 -8.42 -5.23
C TYR A 102 6.76 -8.33 -5.89
N PHE A 103 7.81 -8.43 -5.07
CA PHE A 103 9.19 -8.45 -5.48
C PHE A 103 9.75 -9.86 -5.44
N ARG A 104 10.20 -10.37 -6.59
CA ARG A 104 10.74 -11.73 -6.72
C ARG A 104 12.01 -11.74 -7.56
N LYS A 105 12.82 -12.80 -7.44
CA LYS A 105 14.02 -12.93 -8.26
C LYS A 105 13.60 -13.15 -9.71
N THR A 106 13.99 -12.22 -10.58
CA THR A 106 13.86 -12.37 -12.03
C THR A 106 15.24 -12.61 -12.65
N LYS A 107 15.29 -13.11 -13.88
CA LYS A 107 16.56 -13.15 -14.64
C LYS A 107 17.06 -11.72 -14.85
N GLY A 108 18.31 -11.43 -14.48
CA GLY A 108 18.94 -10.12 -14.66
C GLY A 108 19.29 -9.40 -13.35
N SER A 109 19.73 -8.15 -13.46
CA SER A 109 20.04 -7.30 -12.32
C SER A 109 18.77 -6.77 -11.66
N ILE A 110 18.77 -6.70 -10.33
CA ILE A 110 17.63 -6.20 -9.57
C ILE A 110 17.56 -4.67 -9.73
N PRO A 111 16.42 -4.11 -10.19
CA PRO A 111 16.29 -2.68 -10.45
C PRO A 111 15.95 -1.89 -9.17
N TYR A 112 16.87 -1.85 -8.20
CA TYR A 112 16.64 -1.28 -6.86
C TYR A 112 15.97 0.11 -6.87
N THR A 113 16.42 1.01 -7.74
CA THR A 113 15.88 2.38 -7.81
C THR A 113 14.44 2.42 -8.32
N GLN A 114 14.09 1.58 -9.29
CA GLN A 114 12.72 1.49 -9.80
C GLN A 114 11.80 0.85 -8.76
N ASN A 115 12.28 -0.18 -8.05
CA ASN A 115 11.55 -0.82 -6.97
C ASN A 115 11.19 0.17 -5.85
N ARG A 116 12.14 1.03 -5.42
CA ARG A 116 11.82 2.10 -4.46
C ARG A 116 10.79 3.07 -5.02
N GLY A 117 10.89 3.39 -6.31
CA GLY A 117 9.91 4.25 -7.00
C GLY A 117 8.50 3.65 -7.06
N LEU A 118 8.36 2.33 -7.22
CA LEU A 118 7.08 1.62 -7.16
C LEU A 118 6.43 1.75 -5.79
N VAL A 119 7.19 1.50 -4.72
CA VAL A 119 6.70 1.63 -3.33
C VAL A 119 6.20 3.04 -3.08
N VAL A 120 7.00 4.04 -3.41
CA VAL A 120 6.63 5.45 -3.19
C VAL A 120 5.41 5.85 -4.02
N ALA A 121 5.30 5.39 -5.26
CA ALA A 121 4.13 5.67 -6.09
C ALA A 121 2.83 5.18 -5.43
N ASP A 122 2.82 3.97 -4.87
CA ASP A 122 1.64 3.41 -4.20
C ASP A 122 1.33 4.10 -2.87
N LEU A 123 2.35 4.46 -2.09
CA LEU A 123 2.16 5.27 -0.89
C LEU A 123 1.51 6.62 -1.24
N ILE A 124 1.99 7.30 -2.29
CA ILE A 124 1.40 8.57 -2.75
C ILE A 124 -0.06 8.36 -3.20
N ARG A 125 -0.38 7.27 -3.90
CA ARG A 125 -1.76 6.94 -4.30
C ARG A 125 -2.67 6.76 -3.08
N LEU A 126 -2.25 5.96 -2.10
CA LEU A 126 -3.01 5.70 -0.88
C LEU A 126 -3.21 6.95 -0.02
N ILE A 127 -2.24 7.86 0.01
CA ILE A 127 -2.35 9.11 0.75
C ILE A 127 -3.24 10.10 0.00
N GLY A 128 -2.98 10.30 -1.29
CA GLY A 128 -3.46 11.45 -2.03
C GLY A 128 -4.60 11.21 -3.01
N LEU A 129 -4.96 9.97 -3.37
CA LEU A 129 -6.01 9.70 -4.37
C LEU A 129 -7.31 9.13 -3.82
N ILE A 130 -7.37 8.67 -2.58
CA ILE A 130 -8.61 8.11 -2.00
C ILE A 130 -9.68 9.21 -1.88
N PRO A 131 -10.93 8.98 -2.33
CA PRO A 131 -12.01 9.94 -2.14
C PRO A 131 -12.26 10.28 -0.68
N ARG A 132 -12.83 11.48 -0.46
CA ARG A 132 -13.22 11.93 0.86
C ARG A 132 -14.42 11.12 1.35
N GLU A 133 -14.14 10.11 2.14
CA GLU A 133 -15.13 9.24 2.79
C GLU A 133 -15.16 9.55 4.30
N GLU A 134 -15.94 10.55 4.68
CA GLU A 134 -15.96 11.10 6.04
C GLU A 134 -17.33 10.92 6.71
N LYS A 135 -17.31 10.84 8.03
CA LYS A 135 -18.48 10.98 8.91
C LYS A 135 -18.04 11.79 10.13
N ASP A 136 -18.81 12.83 10.46
CA ASP A 136 -18.53 13.74 11.58
C ASP A 136 -17.12 14.36 11.51
N GLY A 137 -16.67 14.71 10.31
CA GLY A 137 -15.35 15.29 10.03
C GLY A 137 -14.18 14.31 10.13
N LEU A 138 -14.44 13.02 10.33
CA LEU A 138 -13.42 11.98 10.44
C LEU A 138 -13.49 11.00 9.26
N THR A 139 -12.35 10.71 8.65
CA THR A 139 -12.27 9.69 7.60
C THR A 139 -12.57 8.31 8.16
N ARG A 140 -13.38 7.55 7.43
CA ARG A 140 -13.69 6.13 7.71
C ARG A 140 -12.78 5.17 6.95
N THR A 141 -11.76 5.72 6.30
CA THR A 141 -10.92 5.03 5.32
C THR A 141 -9.69 4.39 5.97
N GLY A 142 -9.46 3.11 5.67
CA GLY A 142 -8.21 2.40 5.91
C GLY A 142 -7.31 2.43 4.69
N ARG A 143 -6.01 2.61 4.91
CA ARG A 143 -4.99 2.77 3.86
C ARG A 143 -3.91 1.74 4.08
N TYR A 144 -3.82 0.77 3.18
CA TYR A 144 -2.95 -0.38 3.34
C TYR A 144 -2.07 -0.57 2.12
N PHE A 145 -0.79 -0.81 2.36
CA PHE A 145 0.16 -1.21 1.35
C PHE A 145 0.65 -2.63 1.68
N LEU A 146 0.27 -3.60 0.85
CA LEU A 146 0.70 -4.99 0.98
C LEU A 146 1.93 -5.21 0.09
N HIS A 147 3.06 -5.56 0.68
CA HIS A 147 4.28 -5.86 -0.08
C HIS A 147 4.86 -7.21 0.31
N VAL A 148 5.16 -8.00 -0.72
CA VAL A 148 5.64 -9.38 -0.59
C VAL A 148 7.01 -9.49 -1.27
N TYR A 149 7.92 -10.21 -0.64
CA TYR A 149 9.27 -10.44 -1.13
C TYR A 149 9.59 -11.93 -1.15
N GLN A 150 10.16 -12.41 -2.25
CA GLN A 150 10.85 -13.69 -2.27
C GLN A 150 12.23 -13.51 -1.64
N GLY A 151 12.34 -13.83 -0.35
CA GLY A 151 13.54 -13.77 0.46
C GLY A 151 13.61 -12.49 1.28
N ASN A 152 14.83 -11.96 1.41
CA ASN A 152 15.09 -10.74 2.18
C ASN A 152 14.60 -9.49 1.40
N PRO A 153 13.75 -8.64 1.99
CA PRO A 153 13.30 -7.40 1.34
C PRO A 153 14.42 -6.45 0.90
N LEU A 154 15.53 -6.40 1.64
CA LEU A 154 16.69 -5.56 1.31
C LEU A 154 17.39 -6.00 0.02
N SER A 155 17.16 -7.24 -0.43
CA SER A 155 17.60 -7.69 -1.75
C SER A 155 16.83 -7.03 -2.89
N TYR A 156 15.74 -6.29 -2.62
CA TYR A 156 14.92 -5.61 -3.63
C TYR A 156 14.83 -4.09 -3.40
N LEU A 157 14.81 -3.68 -2.14
CA LEU A 157 14.78 -2.30 -1.70
C LEU A 157 16.07 -1.97 -0.93
N HIS A 158 17.15 -1.75 -1.67
CA HIS A 158 18.42 -1.41 -1.06
C HIS A 158 18.36 0.00 -0.44
N SER A 159 18.68 0.12 0.85
CA SER A 159 18.67 1.38 1.60
C SER A 159 19.90 2.24 1.27
N SER A 160 21.06 1.62 1.04
CA SER A 160 22.29 2.35 0.73
C SER A 160 22.33 2.84 -0.73
N VAL A 161 22.72 4.10 -0.89
CA VAL A 161 22.87 4.79 -2.16
C VAL A 161 24.20 5.57 -2.16
N LYS A 162 24.77 5.78 -3.36
CA LYS A 162 26.01 6.57 -3.52
C LYS A 162 25.80 8.10 -3.43
N THR A 163 24.56 8.53 -3.27
CA THR A 163 24.14 9.94 -3.21
C THR A 163 23.92 10.35 -1.77
N ALA A 164 23.96 11.65 -1.44
CA ALA A 164 23.58 12.12 -0.10
C ALA A 164 22.03 12.20 0.05
N PRO A 165 21.45 11.77 1.18
CA PRO A 165 22.11 11.00 2.25
C PRO A 165 22.45 9.58 1.75
N PRO A 166 23.55 8.97 2.23
CA PRO A 166 24.08 7.69 1.72
C PRO A 166 23.17 6.49 2.04
N GLU A 167 22.14 6.71 2.84
CA GLU A 167 21.17 5.73 3.25
C GLU A 167 19.78 6.35 3.29
N ARG A 168 18.81 5.65 2.70
CA ARG A 168 17.39 5.98 2.72
C ARG A 168 16.76 5.41 3.98
N LYS A 169 16.73 6.19 5.06
CA LYS A 169 16.18 5.75 6.36
C LYS A 169 14.75 5.22 6.25
N TRP A 170 13.93 5.84 5.39
CA TRP A 170 12.55 5.43 5.18
C TRP A 170 12.42 3.99 4.67
N VAL A 171 13.43 3.47 3.93
CA VAL A 171 13.43 2.08 3.44
C VAL A 171 13.51 1.10 4.59
N ASP A 172 14.40 1.34 5.55
CA ASP A 172 14.49 0.47 6.73
C ASP A 172 13.23 0.58 7.59
N GLN A 173 12.66 1.78 7.69
CA GLN A 173 11.43 2.03 8.43
C GLN A 173 10.25 1.29 7.80
N ILE A 174 10.02 1.38 6.49
CA ILE A 174 8.88 0.69 5.84
C ILE A 174 8.99 -0.84 5.91
N LEU A 175 10.20 -1.38 6.11
CA LEU A 175 10.48 -2.81 6.21
C LEU A 175 10.54 -3.35 7.64
N ARG A 176 10.58 -2.46 8.65
CA ARG A 176 10.69 -2.80 10.07
C ARG A 176 9.31 -3.03 10.67
N HIS A 177 9.17 -4.10 11.44
CA HIS A 177 7.94 -4.42 12.15
C HIS A 177 7.56 -3.36 13.19
N GLY A 178 6.26 -3.16 13.40
CA GLY A 178 5.71 -2.24 14.39
C GLY A 178 5.52 -0.82 13.85
N TYR A 179 5.32 0.11 14.79
CA TYR A 179 5.12 1.52 14.47
C TYR A 179 6.41 2.20 14.02
N GLN A 180 6.34 3.01 12.96
CA GLN A 180 7.46 3.75 12.40
C GLN A 180 7.00 5.16 11.98
N SER A 181 7.81 6.16 12.33
CA SER A 181 7.61 7.55 11.92
C SER A 181 8.61 7.91 10.82
N ILE A 182 8.14 8.02 9.59
CA ILE A 182 8.94 8.41 8.43
C ILE A 182 8.84 9.92 8.26
N SER A 183 9.92 10.63 8.55
CA SER A 183 9.95 12.10 8.50
C SER A 183 9.97 12.66 7.08
N ASP A 184 10.58 11.95 6.14
CA ASP A 184 10.61 12.30 4.72
C ASP A 184 10.89 11.06 3.85
N LEU A 185 10.31 10.99 2.66
CA LEU A 185 10.65 10.02 1.61
C LEU A 185 11.84 10.47 0.74
N GLU A 186 12.33 11.70 0.93
CA GLU A 186 13.58 12.24 0.37
C GLU A 186 13.63 12.27 -1.17
N LEU A 187 12.47 12.50 -1.82
CA LEU A 187 12.30 12.35 -3.28
C LEU A 187 13.28 13.20 -4.09
N GLY A 188 13.64 14.39 -3.61
CA GLY A 188 14.51 15.33 -4.31
C GLY A 188 15.93 14.81 -4.59
N THR A 189 16.36 13.78 -3.86
CA THR A 189 17.70 13.18 -4.00
C THR A 189 17.74 11.96 -4.92
N GLU A 190 16.61 11.58 -5.52
CA GLU A 190 16.47 10.36 -6.31
C GLU A 190 16.82 10.54 -7.80
N LYS A 191 17.28 9.45 -8.42
CA LYS A 191 17.66 9.43 -9.84
C LYS A 191 16.45 9.38 -10.76
N LYS A 192 16.64 9.70 -12.04
CA LYS A 192 15.56 9.67 -13.06
C LYS A 192 14.77 8.35 -13.09
N SER A 193 15.42 7.20 -12.91
CA SER A 193 14.76 5.89 -12.93
C SER A 193 13.86 5.61 -11.72
N PHE A 194 13.95 6.39 -10.65
CA PHE A 194 13.01 6.33 -9.53
C PHE A 194 11.63 6.86 -9.94
N PHE A 195 11.64 7.90 -10.77
CA PHE A 195 10.45 8.56 -11.33
C PHE A 195 9.92 7.88 -12.60
N THR A 196 10.16 6.59 -12.76
CA THR A 196 9.56 5.81 -13.86
C THR A 196 8.06 5.61 -13.62
N HIS A 197 7.62 5.44 -12.36
CA HIS A 197 6.22 5.10 -12.06
C HIS A 197 5.36 6.28 -11.61
N PHE A 198 5.96 7.46 -11.49
CA PHE A 198 5.34 8.71 -11.12
C PHE A 198 6.24 9.88 -11.55
N PRO A 199 5.72 11.08 -11.78
CA PRO A 199 6.47 12.12 -12.47
C PRO A 199 7.50 12.79 -11.59
N LYS A 200 8.62 13.18 -12.23
CA LYS A 200 9.69 13.95 -11.61
C LYS A 200 9.24 15.30 -11.02
N SER A 201 8.07 15.81 -11.41
CA SER A 201 7.50 17.02 -10.77
C SER A 201 7.14 16.83 -9.29
N LEU A 202 7.11 15.60 -8.78
CA LEU A 202 6.96 15.31 -7.36
C LEU A 202 8.30 15.28 -6.61
N ALA A 203 9.44 15.48 -7.29
CA ALA A 203 10.75 15.49 -6.63
C ALA A 203 10.90 16.61 -5.58
N ASN A 204 10.12 17.69 -5.70
CA ASN A 204 10.08 18.78 -4.70
C ASN A 204 8.99 18.59 -3.64
N ALA A 205 8.26 17.46 -3.65
CA ALA A 205 7.30 17.17 -2.61
C ALA A 205 8.04 16.66 -1.36
N ALA A 206 7.69 17.22 -0.20
CA ALA A 206 8.08 16.66 1.09
C ALA A 206 6.93 15.78 1.59
N ILE A 207 7.23 14.51 1.85
CA ILE A 207 6.22 13.51 2.20
C ILE A 207 6.63 12.82 3.50
N SER A 208 5.85 13.04 4.55
CA SER A 208 6.01 12.37 5.84
C SER A 208 4.81 11.47 6.12
N LEU A 209 5.03 10.40 6.88
CA LEU A 209 3.97 9.46 7.24
C LEU A 209 4.32 8.66 8.49
N ASP A 210 3.29 8.37 9.28
CA ASP A 210 3.34 7.39 10.35
C ASP A 210 2.70 6.09 9.87
N VAL A 211 3.39 4.97 10.08
CA VAL A 211 2.93 3.66 9.63
C VAL A 211 3.05 2.61 10.71
N THR A 212 2.17 1.61 10.66
CA THR A 212 2.31 0.36 11.42
C THR A 212 2.54 -0.77 10.43
N ASN A 213 3.69 -1.45 10.53
CA ASN A 213 4.03 -2.57 9.66
C ASN A 213 3.82 -3.91 10.37
N TYR A 214 2.88 -4.70 9.88
CA TYR A 214 2.74 -6.12 10.24
C TYR A 214 3.67 -6.92 9.35
N LYS A 215 4.55 -7.74 9.93
CA LYS A 215 5.58 -8.46 9.18
C LYS A 215 5.54 -9.94 9.52
N LEU A 216 5.48 -10.78 8.49
CA LEU A 216 5.54 -12.23 8.61
C LEU A 216 6.75 -12.71 7.81
N ASN A 217 7.60 -13.49 8.45
CA ASN A 217 8.72 -14.15 7.80
C ASN A 217 8.44 -15.65 7.78
N GLN A 218 8.80 -16.32 6.69
CA GLN A 218 8.78 -17.77 6.67
C GLN A 218 9.87 -18.33 7.60
N LEU A 219 9.46 -19.17 8.55
CA LEU A 219 10.38 -20.08 9.23
C LEU A 219 10.86 -21.07 8.16
N GLN A 220 12.17 -21.24 8.02
CA GLN A 220 12.86 -21.96 6.92
C GLN A 220 12.04 -23.12 6.32
N ASP A 221 11.88 -23.13 5.00
CA ASP A 221 11.19 -24.19 4.26
C ASP A 221 12.19 -25.05 3.49
N GLN A 222 11.86 -26.33 3.30
CA GLN A 222 12.74 -27.32 2.64
C GLN A 222 12.97 -27.02 1.15
N ASP A 223 12.12 -26.18 0.56
CA ASP A 223 12.15 -25.76 -0.86
C ASP A 223 12.70 -24.32 -1.06
N ASN A 224 13.82 -23.94 -0.41
CA ASN A 224 14.75 -22.81 -0.73
C ASN A 224 14.22 -21.38 -1.07
N SER A 225 12.91 -21.12 -1.13
CA SER A 225 12.32 -19.81 -1.44
C SER A 225 11.58 -19.30 -0.22
N SER A 226 12.31 -18.69 0.70
CA SER A 226 11.70 -18.00 1.84
C SER A 226 10.86 -16.82 1.36
N TYR A 227 9.74 -16.53 2.03
CA TYR A 227 8.92 -15.35 1.80
C TYR A 227 8.97 -14.39 2.99
N THR A 228 8.98 -13.10 2.68
CA THR A 228 8.71 -12.03 3.64
C THR A 228 7.47 -11.28 3.19
N LEU A 229 6.45 -11.24 4.02
CA LEU A 229 5.20 -10.53 3.77
C LEU A 229 5.13 -9.34 4.73
N ILE A 230 4.72 -8.18 4.23
CA ILE A 230 4.55 -6.98 5.05
C ILE A 230 3.24 -6.30 4.66
N LEU A 231 2.40 -6.02 5.65
CA LEU A 231 1.24 -5.14 5.51
C LEU A 231 1.53 -3.85 6.26
N THR A 232 1.70 -2.77 5.51
CA THR A 232 1.87 -1.42 6.03
C THR A 232 0.50 -0.76 6.13
N ARG A 233 0.07 -0.38 7.34
CA ARG A 233 -1.07 0.51 7.55
C ARG A 233 -0.59 1.94 7.72
N ILE A 234 -1.16 2.87 6.95
CA ILE A 234 -0.87 4.31 7.08
C ILE A 234 -1.78 4.89 8.17
N GLU A 235 -1.17 5.40 9.24
CA GLU A 235 -1.87 6.00 10.39
C GLU A 235 -2.08 7.50 10.19
N SER A 236 -1.03 8.18 9.74
CA SER A 236 -1.00 9.61 9.45
C SER A 236 -0.11 9.85 8.23
N ALA A 237 -0.34 10.94 7.50
CA ALA A 237 0.51 11.33 6.39
C ALA A 237 0.40 12.83 6.11
N LYS A 238 1.46 13.41 5.53
CA LYS A 238 1.46 14.77 5.06
C LYS A 238 2.16 14.85 3.71
N ILE A 239 1.52 15.48 2.73
CA ILE A 239 2.13 15.84 1.45
C ILE A 239 2.17 17.36 1.37
N LEU A 240 3.39 17.89 1.38
CA LEU A 240 3.67 19.28 1.01
C LEU A 240 4.18 19.28 -0.43
N TRP A 241 3.38 19.81 -1.36
CA TRP A 241 3.76 19.82 -2.77
C TRP A 241 3.39 21.16 -3.43
N ASN A 242 4.41 21.93 -3.79
CA ASN A 242 4.29 23.33 -4.19
C ASN A 242 3.59 24.12 -3.07
N ASN A 243 2.50 24.82 -3.38
CA ASN A 243 1.69 25.58 -2.41
C ASN A 243 0.50 24.79 -1.86
N LYS A 244 0.41 23.48 -2.15
CA LYS A 244 -0.68 22.63 -1.69
C LYS A 244 -0.22 21.77 -0.51
N VAL A 245 -1.11 21.64 0.47
CA VAL A 245 -0.90 20.82 1.66
C VAL A 245 -2.06 19.85 1.78
N LEU A 246 -1.74 18.57 1.90
CA LEU A 246 -2.68 17.53 2.34
C LEU A 246 -2.13 16.94 3.63
N THR A 247 -2.95 16.93 4.67
CA THR A 247 -2.65 16.32 5.97
C THR A 247 -3.72 15.30 6.31
N LEU A 248 -3.30 14.06 6.52
CA LEU A 248 -4.06 13.01 7.19
C LEU A 248 -3.52 12.88 8.61
N THR A 249 -4.32 13.19 9.60
CA THR A 249 -3.90 13.12 11.01
C THR A 249 -4.21 11.76 11.62
N GLY A 250 -3.50 11.39 12.69
CA GLY A 250 -3.75 10.13 13.41
C GLY A 250 -5.14 10.02 14.05
N ASP A 251 -5.79 11.16 14.37
CA ASP A 251 -7.19 11.20 14.82
C ASP A 251 -8.21 11.08 13.67
N ARG A 252 -7.72 10.86 12.43
CA ARG A 252 -8.48 10.59 11.21
C ARG A 252 -9.11 11.84 10.58
N LYS A 253 -8.52 13.03 10.72
CA LYS A 253 -8.95 14.19 9.94
C LYS A 253 -8.18 14.24 8.63
N LEU A 254 -8.86 14.64 7.57
CA LEU A 254 -8.26 14.85 6.25
C LEU A 254 -8.38 16.34 5.89
N GLU A 255 -7.29 17.06 6.09
CA GLU A 255 -7.20 18.51 5.91
C GLU A 255 -6.48 18.81 4.60
N CYS A 256 -7.17 19.46 3.68
CA CYS A 256 -6.61 19.88 2.40
C CYS A 256 -7.50 20.95 1.79
N ASP A 257 -6.93 22.13 1.55
CA ASP A 257 -7.60 23.20 0.81
C ASP A 257 -7.76 22.77 -0.65
N GLU A 258 -8.98 22.90 -1.17
CA GLU A 258 -9.35 22.43 -2.52
C GLU A 258 -8.99 20.96 -2.77
N PHE A 259 -9.32 20.06 -1.83
CA PHE A 259 -8.98 18.64 -1.88
C PHE A 259 -9.22 17.98 -3.26
N GLU A 260 -10.36 18.20 -3.90
CA GLU A 260 -10.65 17.61 -5.22
C GLU A 260 -9.69 18.16 -6.31
N ASN A 261 -9.34 19.45 -6.27
CA ASN A 261 -8.34 20.03 -7.16
C ASN A 261 -6.92 19.46 -6.87
N PHE A 262 -6.58 19.21 -5.60
CA PHE A 262 -5.33 18.52 -5.25
C PHE A 262 -5.30 17.12 -5.88
N ARG A 263 -6.38 16.34 -5.70
CA ARG A 263 -6.51 14.99 -6.22
C ARG A 263 -6.46 14.94 -7.74
N ASP A 264 -7.19 15.81 -8.42
CA ASP A 264 -7.20 15.88 -9.88
C ASP A 264 -5.79 16.17 -10.41
N VAL A 265 -5.12 17.19 -9.86
CA VAL A 265 -3.75 17.53 -10.26
C VAL A 265 -2.80 16.37 -9.99
N LEU A 266 -2.89 15.71 -8.82
CA LEU A 266 -2.07 14.55 -8.50
C LEU A 266 -2.34 13.37 -9.45
N SER A 267 -3.60 13.11 -9.78
CA SER A 267 -4.01 12.01 -10.67
C SER A 267 -3.50 12.22 -12.10
N GLU A 268 -3.56 13.45 -12.63
CA GLU A 268 -3.01 13.78 -13.96
C GLU A 268 -1.49 13.55 -14.01
N LYS A 269 -0.83 13.70 -12.86
CA LYS A 269 0.61 13.48 -12.70
C LYS A 269 0.94 11.99 -12.60
N LEU A 270 0.23 11.20 -11.79
CA LEU A 270 0.53 9.77 -11.48
C LEU A 270 0.26 8.77 -12.62
N LYS A 271 0.30 9.21 -13.87
CA LYS A 271 0.12 8.40 -15.10
C LYS A 271 0.70 6.98 -14.92
N PRO A 272 -0.05 5.91 -15.20
CA PRO A 272 0.58 4.63 -15.48
C PRO A 272 1.45 4.88 -16.71
N GLN A 273 2.78 4.84 -16.57
CA GLN A 273 3.65 4.64 -17.72
C GLN A 273 3.37 3.22 -18.21
N LYS A 274 2.31 3.06 -19.01
CA LYS A 274 2.23 1.95 -19.94
C LYS A 274 3.11 2.34 -21.11
N ASP A 275 4.14 1.53 -21.32
CA ASP A 275 4.73 1.29 -22.64
C ASP A 275 3.63 0.91 -23.65
#